data_AF-A0A3G1KPN4-F1
#
_entry.id   AF-A0A3G1KPN4-F1
#
_cell.length_a   1.000
_cell.length_b   1.000
_cell.length_c   1.000
_cell.angle_alpha   90.00
_cell.angle_beta   90.00
_cell.angle_gamma   90.00
#
_symmetry.space_group_name_H-M   'P 1'
#
loop_
_entity.id
_entity.type
_entity.pdbx_description
1 polymer ?
#
loop_
_entity_poly.entity_id
_entity_poly.type
_entity_poly.pdbx_seq_one_letter_code
_entity_poly.pdbx_strand_id
1 'polypeptide(L)'
;MEITHEMAAGMGGIRTAGDLVARVQLSKAMKIDAAKQYVAEKLAISRAELADPIVMGELRADLDIGRVQPPDGAAIGIEAKFNIARLLDIRINSVTKFMALARIK
;
A
#
# COMPACT_ATOMS: atom_id res chain seq x y z
N MET A 1 -6.99 14.27 3.73
CA MET A 1 -7.95 13.20 4.03
C MET A 1 -7.37 11.81 3.66
N GLU A 2 -6.09 11.53 3.96
CA GLU A 2 -5.55 10.16 3.84
C GLU A 2 -5.53 9.49 5.22
N ILE A 3 -5.02 10.19 6.24
CA ILE A 3 -4.98 9.75 7.65
C ILE A 3 -6.35 9.29 8.15
N THR A 4 -7.42 10.05 7.89
CA THR A 4 -8.78 9.72 8.34
C THR A 4 -9.31 8.44 7.69
N HIS A 5 -8.94 8.17 6.44
CA HIS A 5 -9.41 7.00 5.69
C HIS A 5 -8.55 5.75 6.00
N GLU A 6 -7.25 5.93 6.26
CA GLU A 6 -6.36 4.87 6.77
C GLU A 6 -6.76 4.40 8.17
N MET A 7 -7.18 5.32 9.03
CA MET A 7 -7.77 4.99 10.32
C MET A 7 -9.15 4.33 10.18
N ALA A 8 -9.99 4.83 9.26
CA ALA A 8 -11.34 4.29 9.05
C ALA A 8 -11.38 2.89 8.43
N ALA A 9 -10.33 2.45 7.72
CA ALA A 9 -10.22 1.07 7.22
C ALA A 9 -10.05 0.03 8.35
N GLY A 10 -9.89 0.46 9.61
CA GLY A 10 -9.95 -0.40 10.79
C GLY A 10 -8.74 -1.32 10.96
N MET A 11 -7.61 -1.00 10.33
CA MET A 11 -6.41 -1.85 10.36
C MET A 11 -5.13 -1.10 10.78
N GLY A 12 -5.13 0.20 11.04
CA GLY A 12 -3.92 0.92 11.50
C GLY A 12 -3.03 1.48 10.39
N GLY A 13 -3.57 1.65 9.18
CA GLY A 13 -2.91 2.36 8.07
C GLY A 13 -1.61 1.71 7.60
N ILE A 14 -0.59 2.54 7.34
CA ILE A 14 0.73 2.09 6.86
C ILE A 14 1.49 1.20 7.86
N ARG A 15 1.14 1.17 9.15
CA ARG A 15 1.77 0.24 10.11
C ARG A 15 1.42 -1.23 9.81
N THR A 16 0.32 -1.44 9.10
CA THR A 16 -0.20 -2.75 8.67
C THR A 16 -0.47 -2.70 7.16
N ALA A 17 -1.44 -3.46 6.64
CA ALA A 17 -1.91 -3.36 5.26
C ALA A 17 -3.09 -2.40 5.05
N GLY A 18 -3.41 -1.55 6.03
CA GLY A 18 -4.58 -0.67 6.01
C GLY A 18 -4.63 0.27 4.80
N ASP A 19 -3.52 0.92 4.47
CA ASP A 19 -3.46 1.81 3.30
C ASP A 19 -3.55 1.03 1.98
N LEU A 20 -2.93 -0.15 1.89
CA LEU A 20 -2.98 -1.01 0.70
C LEU A 20 -4.42 -1.43 0.39
N VAL A 21 -5.16 -1.87 1.42
CA VAL A 21 -6.57 -2.25 1.28
C VAL A 21 -7.41 -1.04 0.87
N ALA A 22 -7.23 0.13 1.50
CA ALA A 22 -7.96 1.33 1.12
C ALA A 22 -7.69 1.74 -0.34
N ARG A 23 -6.43 1.65 -0.79
CA ARG A 23 -6.06 1.91 -2.20
C ARG A 23 -6.78 0.96 -3.16
N VAL A 24 -6.88 -0.32 -2.83
CA VAL A 24 -7.58 -1.32 -3.64
C VAL A 24 -9.09 -1.09 -3.66
N GLN A 25 -9.70 -0.77 -2.51
CA GLN A 25 -11.12 -0.44 -2.43
C GLN A 25 -11.47 0.73 -3.37
N LEU A 26 -10.66 1.78 -3.36
CA LEU A 26 -10.88 2.97 -4.18
C LEU A 26 -10.54 2.74 -5.66
N SER A 27 -9.46 2.02 -5.95
CA SER A 27 -8.97 1.86 -7.34
C SER A 27 -9.73 0.78 -8.11
N LYS A 28 -10.24 -0.25 -7.42
CA LYS A 28 -10.94 -1.39 -8.04
C LYS A 28 -12.42 -1.48 -7.62
N ALA A 29 -12.95 -0.47 -6.92
CA ALA A 29 -14.34 -0.42 -6.43
C ALA A 29 -14.75 -1.67 -5.60
N MET A 30 -13.80 -2.23 -4.83
CA MET A 30 -14.01 -3.46 -4.06
C MET A 30 -14.63 -3.18 -2.69
N LYS A 31 -15.51 -4.09 -2.25
CA LYS A 31 -15.94 -4.15 -0.84
C LYS A 31 -14.79 -4.61 0.04
N ILE A 32 -14.86 -4.29 1.34
CA ILE A 32 -13.73 -4.46 2.26
C ILE A 32 -13.21 -5.91 2.34
N ASP A 33 -14.10 -6.91 2.36
CA ASP A 33 -13.66 -8.32 2.42
C ASP A 33 -12.91 -8.77 1.18
N ALA A 34 -13.43 -8.41 0.00
CA ALA A 34 -12.77 -8.70 -1.28
C ALA A 34 -11.44 -7.96 -1.39
N ALA A 35 -11.37 -6.70 -0.94
CA ALA A 35 -10.13 -5.93 -0.95
C ALA A 35 -9.08 -6.51 0.00
N LYS A 36 -9.48 -6.95 1.21
CA LYS A 36 -8.58 -7.67 2.13
C LYS A 36 -8.07 -8.95 1.51
N GLN A 37 -8.96 -9.76 0.93
CA GLN A 37 -8.57 -11.01 0.28
C GLN A 37 -7.57 -10.75 -0.87
N TYR A 38 -7.85 -9.76 -1.73
CA TYR A 38 -6.96 -9.37 -2.81
C TYR A 38 -5.57 -8.97 -2.32
N VAL A 39 -5.48 -8.14 -1.27
CA VAL A 39 -4.19 -7.70 -0.72
C VAL A 39 -3.45 -8.87 -0.06
N ALA A 40 -4.14 -9.74 0.66
CA ALA A 40 -3.56 -10.95 1.25
C ALA A 40 -2.92 -11.85 0.18
N GLU A 41 -3.63 -12.07 -0.94
CA GLU A 41 -3.13 -12.85 -2.07
C GLU A 41 -1.90 -12.18 -2.73
N LYS A 42 -1.92 -10.85 -2.91
CA LYS A 42 -0.76 -10.11 -3.45
C LYS A 42 0.48 -10.17 -2.56
N LEU A 43 0.29 -10.29 -1.25
CA LEU A 43 1.35 -10.36 -0.26
C LEU A 43 1.73 -11.80 0.13
N ALA A 44 1.01 -12.81 -0.40
CA ALA A 44 1.18 -14.23 -0.05
C ALA A 44 1.10 -14.53 1.45
N ILE A 45 0.20 -13.84 2.17
CA ILE A 45 -0.08 -14.03 3.60
C ILE A 45 -1.57 -14.30 3.85
N SER A 46 -1.92 -14.68 5.08
CA SER A 46 -3.32 -14.82 5.49
C SER A 46 -4.01 -13.46 5.67
N ARG A 47 -5.35 -13.46 5.62
CA ARG A 47 -6.15 -12.25 5.89
C ARG A 47 -5.94 -11.70 7.31
N ALA A 48 -5.61 -12.55 8.28
CA ALA A 48 -5.42 -12.14 9.66
C ALA A 48 -4.10 -11.36 9.82
N GLU A 49 -3.06 -11.78 9.12
CA GLU A 49 -1.73 -11.15 9.14
C GLU A 49 -1.74 -9.75 8.52
N LEU A 50 -2.74 -9.38 7.72
CA LEU A 50 -2.90 -8.01 7.20
C LEU A 50 -2.96 -6.94 8.29
N ALA A 51 -3.39 -7.31 9.49
CA ALA A 51 -3.47 -6.43 10.65
C ALA A 51 -2.28 -6.60 11.62
N ASP A 52 -1.37 -7.54 11.35
CA ASP A 52 -0.19 -7.77 12.17
C ASP A 52 0.93 -6.78 11.78
N PRO A 53 1.32 -5.85 12.67
CA PRO A 53 2.32 -4.84 12.38
C PRO A 53 3.75 -5.40 12.32
N ILE A 54 4.02 -6.59 12.87
CA ILE A 54 5.32 -7.24 12.81
C ILE A 54 5.51 -7.88 11.43
N VAL A 55 4.56 -8.74 11.02
CA VAL A 55 4.57 -9.36 9.69
C VAL A 55 4.58 -8.30 8.59
N MET A 56 3.73 -7.27 8.70
CA MET A 56 3.72 -6.17 7.73
C MET A 56 4.97 -5.32 7.79
N GLY A 57 5.64 -5.21 8.94
CA GLY A 57 6.90 -4.48 9.06
C GLY A 57 8.02 -5.12 8.23
N GLU A 58 8.12 -6.45 8.29
CA GLU A 58 9.06 -7.26 7.51
C GLU A 58 8.74 -7.18 6.00
N LEU A 59 7.48 -7.46 5.62
CA LEU A 59 7.05 -7.39 4.21
C LEU A 59 7.28 -6.00 3.60
N ARG A 60 7.07 -4.92 4.36
CA ARG A 60 7.32 -3.56 3.89
C ARG A 60 8.80 -3.27 3.69
N ALA A 61 9.67 -3.89 4.47
CA ALA A 61 11.10 -3.78 4.28
C ALA A 61 11.53 -4.54 3.00
N ASP A 62 11.03 -5.76 2.83
CA ASP A 62 11.41 -6.63 1.70
C ASP A 62 10.88 -6.11 0.35
N LEU A 63 9.64 -5.63 0.33
CA LEU A 63 8.97 -5.13 -0.88
C LEU A 63 9.24 -3.64 -1.13
N ASP A 64 9.89 -2.96 -0.18
CA ASP A 64 10.23 -1.53 -0.23
C ASP A 64 9.01 -0.64 -0.56
N ILE A 65 7.88 -0.92 0.08
CA ILE A 65 6.59 -0.24 -0.13
C ILE A 65 6.30 0.82 0.94
N GLY A 66 7.35 1.38 1.53
CA GLY A 66 7.30 2.43 2.53
C GLY A 66 7.01 1.94 3.95
N ARG A 67 7.62 2.62 4.94
CA ARG A 67 7.51 2.39 6.38
C ARG A 67 7.26 3.71 7.11
N VAL A 68 6.71 3.65 8.33
CA VAL A 68 6.49 4.86 9.17
C VAL A 68 7.80 5.57 9.49
N GLN A 69 8.83 4.80 9.85
CA GLN A 69 10.19 5.27 10.09
C GLN A 69 11.12 4.45 9.18
N PRO A 70 11.27 4.90 7.92
CA PRO A 70 12.15 4.22 6.97
C PRO A 70 13.62 4.47 7.33
N PRO A 71 14.50 3.46 7.25
CA PRO A 71 15.94 3.67 7.33
C PRO A 71 16.44 4.41 6.08
N ASP A 72 17.66 4.92 6.16
CA ASP A 72 18.32 5.58 5.04
C ASP A 72 18.35 4.69 3.79
N GLY A 73 18.02 5.28 2.64
CA GLY A 73 18.00 4.60 1.35
C GLY A 73 16.76 3.74 1.08
N ALA A 74 15.83 3.58 2.01
CA ALA A 74 14.55 2.92 1.74
C ALA A 74 13.60 3.85 0.95
N ALA A 75 12.73 3.26 0.12
CA ALA A 75 11.80 4.03 -0.69
C ALA A 75 10.82 4.84 0.17
N ILE A 76 10.71 6.12 -0.17
CA ILE A 76 9.77 7.06 0.45
C ILE A 76 8.98 7.83 -0.61
N GLY A 77 7.82 8.35 -0.20
CA GLY A 77 7.05 9.28 -1.02
C GLY A 77 6.65 8.69 -2.39
N ILE A 78 7.22 9.23 -3.47
CA ILE A 78 6.84 8.84 -4.83
C ILE A 78 7.37 7.45 -5.21
N GLU A 79 8.56 7.09 -4.76
CA GLU A 79 9.19 5.79 -5.06
C GLU A 79 8.40 4.64 -4.47
N ALA A 80 8.06 4.73 -3.18
CA ALA A 80 7.20 3.76 -2.52
C ALA A 80 5.84 3.60 -3.23
N LYS A 81 5.29 4.69 -3.77
CA LYS A 81 4.04 4.64 -4.55
C LYS A 81 4.20 3.93 -5.90
N PHE A 82 5.35 4.03 -6.56
CA PHE A 82 5.63 3.21 -7.75
C PHE A 82 5.65 1.72 -7.38
N ASN A 83 6.31 1.37 -6.26
CA ASN A 83 6.40 -0.02 -5.79
C ASN A 83 5.01 -0.57 -5.45
N ILE A 84 4.19 0.18 -4.71
CA ILE A 84 2.80 -0.19 -4.38
C ILE A 84 1.94 -0.34 -5.63
N ALA A 85 2.04 0.59 -6.59
CA ALA A 85 1.28 0.52 -7.83
C ALA A 85 1.57 -0.76 -8.62
N ARG A 86 2.84 -1.16 -8.69
CA ARG A 86 3.28 -2.42 -9.32
C ARG A 86 2.80 -3.65 -8.54
N LEU A 87 3.01 -3.67 -7.23
CA LEU A 87 2.62 -4.79 -6.35
C LEU A 87 1.12 -5.09 -6.45
N LEU A 88 0.28 -4.06 -6.35
CA LEU A 88 -1.17 -4.21 -6.29
C LEU A 88 -1.84 -4.19 -7.67
N ASP A 89 -1.10 -3.92 -8.73
CA ASP A 89 -1.63 -3.72 -10.08
C ASP A 89 -2.78 -2.71 -10.09
N ILE A 90 -2.47 -1.49 -9.60
CA ILE A 90 -3.41 -0.37 -9.52
C ILE A 90 -2.78 0.91 -10.06
N ARG A 91 -3.63 1.77 -10.61
CA ARG A 91 -3.24 3.13 -10.97
C ARG A 91 -3.25 4.04 -9.74
N ILE A 92 -2.10 4.61 -9.40
CA ILE A 92 -2.01 5.69 -8.40
C ILE A 92 -1.86 7.04 -9.12
N ASN A 93 -2.78 7.97 -8.86
CA ASN A 93 -2.84 9.26 -9.56
C ASN A 93 -1.54 10.06 -9.47
N SER A 94 -0.92 10.15 -8.28
CA SER A 94 0.35 10.86 -8.10
C SER A 94 1.48 10.25 -8.93
N VAL A 95 1.50 8.92 -9.09
CA VAL A 95 2.49 8.21 -9.92
C VAL A 95 2.29 8.58 -11.38
N THR A 96 1.05 8.51 -11.90
CA THR A 96 0.74 8.92 -13.28
C THR A 96 1.14 10.37 -13.54
N LYS A 97 0.81 11.28 -12.62
CA LYS A 97 1.17 12.70 -12.74
C LYS A 97 2.69 12.91 -12.72
N PHE A 98 3.40 12.19 -11.87
CA PHE A 98 4.86 12.26 -11.80
C PHE A 98 5.50 11.79 -13.10
N MET A 99 5.08 10.65 -13.65
CA MET A 99 5.58 10.15 -14.95
C MET A 99 5.37 11.17 -16.07
N ALA A 100 4.19 11.79 -16.13
CA ALA A 100 3.88 12.82 -17.12
C ALA A 100 4.79 14.06 -16.98
N LEU A 101 5.00 14.55 -15.74
CA LEU A 101 5.86 15.71 -15.47
C LEU A 101 7.34 15.41 -15.74
N ALA A 102 7.81 14.22 -15.35
CA ALA A 102 9.17 13.76 -15.54
C ALA A 102 9.45 13.25 -16.97
N ARG A 103 8.43 13.16 -17.82
CA ARG A 103 8.50 12.62 -19.20
C ARG A 103 9.02 11.18 -19.24
N ILE A 104 8.68 10.39 -18.23
CA ILE A 104 8.99 8.97 -18.13
C ILE A 104 7.80 8.19 -18.73
N LYS A 105 8.09 7.22 -19.59
CA LYS A 105 7.08 6.37 -20.25
C LYS A 105 6.66 5.20 -19.37
#